data_AF-A0A7S8EYN9-F1
#
_entry.id   AF-A0A7S8EYN9-F1
#
_cell.length_a   1.000
_cell.length_b   1.000
_cell.length_c   1.000
_cell.angle_alpha   90.00
_cell.angle_beta   90.00
_cell.angle_gamma   90.00
#
_symmetry.space_group_name_H-M   'P 1'
#
loop_
_entity.id
_entity.type
_entity.pdbx_description
1 polymer ?
#
loop_
_entity_poly.entity_id
_entity_poly.type
_entity_poly.pdbx_seq_one_letter_code
_entity_poly.pdbx_strand_id
1 'polypeptide(L)'
;MDSELLDLLRSVGTPTVCNAIEVVQGKRGFGDFTRGTMLCSAPDEPAVVGYARTAKIAAMHPPTELRKARRMAYYRYMAEAPRPAVTMMEDVYFPDCVGAYWGEINANVHKGFGISGVLTNGVMRDLGDLPEGNAPFWSCA
;
A
#
# COMPACT_ATOMS: atom_id res chain seq x y z
N MET A 1 11.77 11.70 -6.93
CA MET A 1 11.46 11.24 -8.30
C MET A 1 11.13 12.50 -9.07
N ASP A 2 11.67 12.65 -10.27
CA ASP A 2 11.32 13.79 -11.12
C ASP A 2 9.83 13.69 -11.55
N SER A 3 9.20 14.82 -11.84
CA SER A 3 7.79 14.89 -12.21
C SER A 3 7.48 14.19 -13.53
N GLU A 4 8.36 14.30 -14.53
CA GLU A 4 8.17 13.70 -15.85
C GLU A 4 8.15 12.17 -15.75
N LEU A 5 9.10 11.58 -15.01
CA LEU A 5 9.12 10.14 -14.75
C LEU A 5 7.88 9.69 -13.96
N LEU A 6 7.45 10.46 -12.95
CA LEU A 6 6.26 10.13 -12.17
C LEU A 6 5.00 10.11 -13.05
N ASP A 7 4.82 11.13 -13.90
CA ASP A 7 3.65 11.23 -14.76
C ASP A 7 3.65 10.13 -15.83
N LEU A 8 4.81 9.80 -16.39
CA LEU A 8 4.97 8.66 -17.31
C LEU A 8 4.57 7.34 -16.65
N LEU A 9 5.10 7.05 -15.46
CA LEU A 9 4.78 5.80 -14.75
C LEU A 9 3.29 5.70 -14.37
N ARG A 10 2.62 6.83 -14.11
CA ARG A 10 1.17 6.87 -13.84
C ARG A 10 0.30 6.65 -15.08
N SER A 11 0.84 6.95 -16.26
CA SER A 11 0.13 6.81 -17.55
C SER A 11 0.09 5.38 -18.10
N VAL A 12 0.89 4.46 -17.53
CA VAL A 12 1.04 3.09 -18.04
C VAL A 12 0.69 2.07 -16.96
N GLY A 13 0.23 0.89 -17.38
CA GLY A 13 -0.07 -0.19 -16.46
C GLY A 13 1.18 -0.91 -15.93
N THR A 14 1.01 -1.62 -14.80
CA THR A 14 2.06 -2.45 -14.18
C THR A 14 2.75 -3.42 -15.15
N PRO A 15 2.05 -4.11 -16.09
CA PRO A 15 2.71 -4.99 -17.06
C PRO A 15 3.70 -4.25 -17.97
N THR A 16 3.39 -3.02 -18.38
CA THR A 16 4.27 -2.19 -19.21
C THR A 16 5.56 -1.85 -18.46
N VAL A 17 5.45 -1.52 -17.17
CA VAL A 17 6.61 -1.24 -16.31
C VAL A 17 7.47 -2.51 -16.14
N CYS A 18 6.85 -3.67 -15.88
CA CYS A 18 7.55 -4.94 -15.77
C CYS A 18 8.33 -5.27 -17.04
N ASN A 19 7.70 -5.14 -18.22
CA ASN A 19 8.34 -5.37 -19.51
C ASN A 19 9.52 -4.41 -19.74
N ALA A 20 9.40 -3.14 -19.35
CA ALA A 20 10.49 -2.18 -19.47
C ALA A 20 11.70 -2.54 -18.58
N ILE A 21 11.46 -3.06 -17.37
CA ILE A 21 12.52 -3.54 -16.47
C ILE A 21 13.28 -4.71 -17.11
N GLU A 22 12.58 -5.67 -17.73
CA GLU A 22 13.23 -6.79 -18.44
C GLU A 22 14.20 -6.30 -19.52
N VAL A 23 13.77 -5.30 -20.30
CA VAL A 23 14.59 -4.68 -21.35
C VAL A 23 15.83 -4.03 -20.75
N VAL A 24 15.68 -3.22 -19.70
CA VAL A 24 16.80 -2.54 -19.04
C VAL A 24 17.78 -3.51 -18.39
N GLN A 25 17.28 -4.61 -17.81
CA GLN A 25 18.11 -5.63 -17.17
C GLN A 25 18.75 -6.61 -18.17
N GLY A 26 18.31 -6.62 -19.43
CA GLY A 26 18.77 -7.56 -20.45
C GLY A 26 18.41 -9.02 -20.14
N LYS A 27 17.38 -9.26 -19.31
CA LYS A 27 16.96 -10.59 -18.86
C LYS A 27 15.45 -10.73 -19.04
N ARG A 28 15.01 -11.93 -19.42
CA ARG A 28 13.58 -12.29 -19.43
C ARG A 28 13.16 -12.80 -18.06
N GLY A 29 11.89 -12.62 -17.72
CA GLY A 29 11.30 -13.19 -16.52
C GLY A 29 11.47 -12.30 -15.29
N PHE A 30 11.23 -10.99 -15.43
CA PHE A 30 11.08 -10.12 -14.26
C PHE A 30 10.06 -10.76 -13.32
N GLY A 31 10.43 -11.00 -12.06
CA GLY A 31 9.65 -11.81 -11.12
C GLY A 31 9.29 -11.08 -9.83
N ASP A 32 9.61 -9.79 -9.72
CA ASP A 32 9.43 -8.98 -8.52
C ASP A 32 8.10 -8.23 -8.55
N PHE A 33 7.01 -8.98 -8.76
CA PHE A 33 5.63 -8.50 -8.72
C PHE A 33 4.78 -9.35 -7.77
N THR A 34 3.61 -8.85 -7.39
CA THR A 34 2.67 -9.57 -6.53
C THR A 34 2.10 -10.80 -7.24
N ARG A 35 2.21 -11.99 -6.63
CA ARG A 35 1.77 -13.27 -7.23
C ARG A 35 0.32 -13.65 -6.90
N GLY A 36 -0.26 -13.05 -5.86
CA GLY A 36 -1.68 -13.24 -5.52
C GLY A 36 -2.57 -12.27 -6.30
N THR A 37 -3.85 -12.63 -6.46
CA THR A 37 -4.85 -11.70 -6.98
C THR A 37 -5.07 -10.60 -5.95
N MET A 38 -4.68 -9.38 -6.29
CA MET A 38 -4.96 -8.21 -5.46
C MET A 38 -6.38 -7.71 -5.75
N LEU A 39 -7.20 -7.59 -4.72
CA LEU A 39 -8.48 -6.88 -4.75
C LEU A 39 -8.21 -5.39 -4.54
N CYS A 40 -8.68 -4.55 -5.46
CA CYS A 40 -8.54 -3.09 -5.37
C CYS A 40 -9.81 -2.46 -4.79
N SER A 41 -9.66 -1.55 -3.84
CA SER A 41 -10.78 -0.79 -3.28
C SER A 41 -11.37 0.26 -4.24
N ALA A 42 -10.61 0.65 -5.28
CA ALA A 42 -11.02 1.64 -6.27
C ALA A 42 -10.44 1.26 -7.66
N PRO A 43 -11.01 0.25 -8.33
CA PRO A 43 -10.45 -0.31 -9.56
C PRO A 43 -10.47 0.64 -10.76
N ASP A 44 -11.35 1.64 -10.74
CA ASP A 44 -11.50 2.62 -11.82
C ASP A 44 -10.57 3.84 -11.68
N GLU A 45 -9.82 3.92 -10.57
CA GLU A 45 -8.85 4.99 -10.34
C GLU A 45 -7.53 4.75 -11.10
N PRO A 46 -6.78 5.80 -11.46
CA PRO A 46 -5.50 5.67 -12.17
C PRO A 46 -4.44 4.87 -11.39
N ALA A 47 -3.40 4.43 -12.11
CA ALA A 47 -2.27 3.74 -11.52
C ALA A 47 -1.57 4.60 -10.45
N VAL A 48 -1.23 3.97 -9.32
CA VAL A 48 -0.51 4.61 -8.22
C VAL A 48 0.97 4.27 -8.27
N VAL A 49 1.80 5.30 -8.12
CA VAL A 49 3.26 5.21 -8.10
C VAL A 49 3.78 5.96 -6.89
N GLY A 50 4.68 5.34 -6.13
CA GLY A 50 5.35 6.01 -5.02
C GLY A 50 6.44 5.18 -4.36
N TYR A 51 7.20 5.83 -3.49
CA TYR A 51 8.20 5.19 -2.67
C TYR A 51 7.55 4.29 -1.63
N ALA A 52 8.06 3.07 -1.48
CA ALA A 52 7.58 2.13 -0.48
C ALA A 52 7.84 2.65 0.94
N ARG A 53 6.78 2.78 1.73
CA ARG A 53 6.84 3.05 3.18
C ARG A 53 6.33 1.81 3.91
N THR A 54 7.24 1.03 4.49
CA THR A 54 6.92 -0.31 5.00
C THR A 54 6.42 -0.28 6.44
N ALA A 55 5.50 -1.17 6.78
CA ALA A 55 5.05 -1.40 8.14
C ALA A 55 4.57 -2.85 8.33
N LYS A 56 4.50 -3.28 9.59
CA LYS A 56 3.95 -4.58 9.97
C LYS A 56 2.81 -4.44 10.96
N ILE A 57 1.79 -5.28 10.82
CA ILE A 57 0.70 -5.44 11.79
C ILE A 57 0.69 -6.86 12.35
N ALA A 58 0.19 -6.99 13.56
CA ALA A 58 -0.05 -8.26 14.24
C ALA A 58 -1.31 -8.09 15.09
N ALA A 59 -2.32 -8.93 14.84
CA ALA A 59 -3.61 -8.89 15.53
C ALA A 59 -3.98 -10.15 16.32
N MET A 60 -3.33 -11.30 16.12
CA MET A 60 -3.68 -12.54 16.84
C MET A 60 -3.43 -12.47 18.35
N HIS A 61 -2.40 -11.75 18.80
CA HIS A 61 -2.02 -11.70 20.20
C HIS A 61 -2.18 -10.28 20.76
N PRO A 62 -2.53 -10.14 22.04
CA PRO A 62 -2.52 -8.84 22.69
C PRO A 62 -1.10 -8.25 22.66
N PRO A 63 -0.97 -6.93 22.46
CA PRO A 63 0.34 -6.30 22.43
C PRO A 63 0.98 -6.33 23.82
N THR A 64 2.29 -6.58 23.84
CA THR A 64 3.13 -6.52 25.05
C THR A 64 3.47 -5.08 25.46
N GLU A 65 3.27 -4.11 24.55
CA GLU A 65 3.68 -2.71 24.69
C GLU A 65 2.50 -1.73 24.80
N LEU A 66 2.78 -0.52 25.28
CA LEU A 66 1.79 0.56 25.38
C LEU A 66 1.27 0.99 23.98
N ARG A 67 0.03 0.60 23.67
CA ARG A 67 -0.61 0.81 22.34
C ARG A 67 -0.55 2.24 21.82
N LYS A 68 -0.72 3.24 22.70
CA LYS A 68 -0.83 4.65 22.31
C LYS A 68 0.50 5.19 21.75
N ALA A 69 1.61 4.93 22.43
CA ALA A 69 2.92 5.42 22.02
C ALA A 69 3.33 4.83 20.66
N ARG A 70 3.17 3.51 20.50
CA ARG A 70 3.46 2.82 19.23
C ARG A 70 2.61 3.34 18.07
N ARG A 71 1.31 3.57 18.28
CA ARG A 71 0.43 4.14 17.24
C ARG A 71 0.85 5.56 16.83
N MET A 72 1.22 6.41 17.79
CA MET A 72 1.70 7.75 17.47
C MET A 72 3.05 7.73 16.73
N ALA A 73 3.95 6.82 17.10
CA ALA A 73 5.20 6.61 16.37
C ALA A 73 4.93 6.17 14.92
N TYR A 74 3.98 5.25 14.72
CA TYR A 74 3.53 4.83 13.40
C TYR A 74 2.99 6.00 12.56
N TYR A 75 2.12 6.84 13.12
CA TYR A 75 1.59 8.00 12.38
C TYR A 75 2.67 9.02 12.01
N ARG A 76 3.60 9.32 12.93
CA ARG A 76 4.75 10.19 12.61
C ARG A 76 5.60 9.60 11.49
N TYR A 77 5.92 8.31 11.60
CA TYR A 77 6.63 7.58 10.57
C TYR A 77 5.92 7.66 9.22
N MET A 78 4.59 7.49 9.16
CA MET A 78 3.86 7.59 7.90
C MET A 78 3.82 9.03 7.34
N ALA A 79 3.71 10.03 8.21
CA ALA A 79 3.71 11.44 7.81
C ALA A 79 5.06 11.88 7.19
N GLU A 80 6.17 11.39 7.71
CA GLU A 80 7.54 11.74 7.29
C GLU A 80 8.02 11.01 6.02
N ALA A 81 7.17 10.22 5.37
CA ALA A 81 7.55 9.48 4.16
C ALA A 81 7.91 10.42 2.98
N PRO A 82 8.99 10.13 2.21
CA PRO A 82 9.26 10.83 0.95
C PRO A 82 8.09 10.71 -0.01
N ARG A 83 7.77 11.79 -0.74
CA ARG A 83 6.59 11.85 -1.62
C ARG A 83 6.96 11.63 -3.10
N PRO A 84 6.06 11.03 -3.90
CA PRO A 84 4.83 10.31 -3.49
C PRO A 84 5.16 9.01 -2.72
N ALA A 85 4.26 8.56 -1.84
CA ALA A 85 4.49 7.40 -0.96
C ALA A 85 3.38 6.37 -1.11
N VAL A 86 3.73 5.09 -1.08
CA VAL A 86 2.80 3.95 -1.02
C VAL A 86 3.12 3.14 0.22
N THR A 87 2.14 2.91 1.10
CA THR A 87 2.35 2.07 2.28
C THR A 87 2.36 0.61 1.88
N MET A 88 3.40 -0.10 2.28
CA MET A 88 3.51 -1.56 2.13
C MET A 88 3.31 -2.18 3.51
N MET A 89 2.10 -2.66 3.78
CA MET A 89 1.71 -3.18 5.09
C MET A 89 1.70 -4.71 5.09
N GLU A 90 2.61 -5.32 5.83
CA GLU A 90 2.63 -6.76 6.05
C GLU A 90 1.78 -7.14 7.27
N ASP A 91 0.73 -7.94 7.07
CA ASP A 91 0.17 -8.75 8.15
C ASP A 91 1.04 -9.99 8.32
N VAL A 92 1.66 -10.10 9.49
CA VAL A 92 2.59 -11.18 9.82
C VAL A 92 1.90 -12.53 9.99
N TYR A 93 0.56 -12.55 9.91
CA TYR A 93 -0.26 -13.73 10.05
C TYR A 93 -0.86 -14.24 8.74
N PHE A 94 -0.48 -13.66 7.59
CA PHE A 94 -0.87 -14.18 6.28
C PHE A 94 -0.43 -15.65 6.10
N PRO A 95 -1.29 -16.54 5.55
CA PRO A 95 -2.61 -16.28 4.96
C PRO A 95 -3.79 -16.25 5.96
N ASP A 96 -3.58 -16.58 7.23
CA ASP A 96 -4.62 -16.67 8.26
C ASP A 96 -4.84 -15.34 9.00
N CYS A 97 -4.91 -14.25 8.24
CA CYS A 97 -5.07 -12.89 8.76
C CYS A 97 -6.42 -12.74 9.48
N VAL A 98 -6.39 -12.26 10.74
CA VAL A 98 -7.61 -12.05 11.55
C VAL A 98 -7.95 -10.58 11.79
N GLY A 99 -6.98 -9.68 11.60
CA GLY A 99 -7.12 -8.27 11.97
C GLY A 99 -7.13 -7.34 10.77
N ALA A 100 -8.24 -6.63 10.57
CA ALA A 100 -8.31 -5.56 9.59
C ALA A 100 -7.78 -4.25 10.19
N TYR A 101 -6.47 -4.01 10.05
CA TYR A 101 -5.90 -2.71 10.37
C TYR A 101 -6.36 -1.63 9.39
N TRP A 102 -6.66 -2.02 8.14
CA TRP A 102 -7.06 -1.11 7.09
C TRP A 102 -8.58 -1.01 6.94
N GLY A 103 -9.10 0.22 7.00
CA GLY A 103 -10.52 0.59 6.93
C GLY A 103 -10.66 2.12 6.94
N GLU A 104 -11.88 2.64 7.07
CA GLU A 104 -12.21 4.08 6.89
C GLU A 104 -11.25 5.02 7.65
N ILE A 105 -11.01 4.75 8.94
CA ILE A 105 -10.20 5.63 9.80
C ILE A 105 -8.76 5.71 9.28
N ASN A 106 -8.12 4.56 9.02
CA ASN A 106 -6.72 4.56 8.57
C ASN A 106 -6.60 5.11 7.14
N ALA A 107 -7.58 4.86 6.28
CA ALA A 107 -7.69 5.48 4.97
C ALA A 107 -7.68 7.02 5.07
N ASN A 108 -8.56 7.60 5.88
CA ASN A 108 -8.62 9.05 6.09
C ASN A 108 -7.33 9.63 6.67
N VAL A 109 -6.73 8.96 7.66
CA VAL A 109 -5.47 9.38 8.27
C VAL A 109 -4.33 9.40 7.24
N HIS A 110 -4.21 8.37 6.39
CA HIS A 110 -3.13 8.29 5.40
C HIS A 110 -3.37 9.24 4.22
N LYS A 111 -4.64 9.46 3.84
CA LYS A 111 -5.01 10.54 2.92
C LYS A 111 -4.57 11.91 3.48
N GLY A 112 -4.82 12.18 4.76
CA GLY A 112 -4.37 13.39 5.43
C GLY A 112 -2.85 13.55 5.48
N PHE A 113 -2.10 12.45 5.48
CA PHE A 113 -0.64 12.47 5.32
C PHE A 113 -0.19 12.65 3.86
N GLY A 114 -1.09 12.56 2.87
CA GLY A 114 -0.74 12.60 1.44
C GLY A 114 -0.13 11.29 0.93
N ILE A 115 -0.42 10.16 1.57
CA ILE A 115 0.00 8.83 1.08
C ILE A 115 -0.90 8.47 -0.09
N SER A 116 -0.30 7.98 -1.17
CA SER A 116 -0.96 7.79 -2.46
C SER A 116 -1.72 6.47 -2.58
N GLY A 117 -1.42 5.49 -1.72
CA GLY A 117 -2.12 4.21 -1.68
C GLY A 117 -1.49 3.23 -0.70
N VAL A 118 -2.14 2.10 -0.48
CA VAL A 118 -1.67 1.06 0.45
C VAL A 118 -1.78 -0.34 -0.15
N LEU A 119 -0.70 -1.10 -0.12
CA LEU A 119 -0.66 -2.51 -0.49
C LEU A 119 -0.51 -3.35 0.78
N THR A 120 -1.37 -4.34 0.97
CA THR A 120 -1.27 -5.25 2.11
C THR A 120 -1.53 -6.70 1.72
N ASN A 121 -0.91 -7.63 2.44
CA ASN A 121 -1.31 -9.03 2.45
C ASN A 121 -2.25 -9.35 3.63
N GLY A 122 -2.80 -8.32 4.30
CA GLY A 122 -3.77 -8.46 5.39
C GLY A 122 -5.19 -8.19 4.93
N VAL A 123 -6.17 -8.49 5.77
CA VAL A 123 -7.59 -8.25 5.48
C VAL A 123 -7.94 -6.76 5.47
N MET A 124 -8.91 -6.39 4.64
CA MET A 124 -9.48 -5.04 4.54
C MET A 124 -10.94 -5.02 5.01
N ARG A 125 -11.42 -3.84 5.45
CA ARG A 125 -12.81 -3.64 5.85
C ARG A 125 -13.34 -2.26 5.43
N ASP A 126 -14.62 -2.01 5.70
CA ASP A 126 -15.29 -0.72 5.51
C ASP A 126 -15.26 -0.22 4.05
N LEU A 127 -15.27 -1.14 3.06
CA LEU A 127 -15.17 -0.81 1.63
C LEU A 127 -16.30 0.11 1.13
N GLY A 128 -17.47 0.04 1.76
CA GLY A 128 -18.62 0.91 1.46
C GLY A 128 -18.55 2.29 2.11
N ASP A 129 -17.64 2.49 3.07
CA ASP A 129 -17.53 3.71 3.87
C ASP A 129 -16.21 4.46 3.60
N LEU A 130 -15.53 4.15 2.49
CA LEU A 130 -14.31 4.84 2.11
C LEU A 130 -14.62 6.26 1.62
N PRO A 131 -13.78 7.26 1.97
CA PRO A 131 -14.02 8.63 1.54
C PRO A 131 -13.89 8.74 0.01
N GLU A 132 -14.63 9.66 -0.60
CA GLU A 132 -14.47 9.97 -2.02
C GLU A 132 -13.04 10.45 -2.32
N GLY A 133 -12.45 10.00 -3.43
CA GLY A 133 -11.05 10.27 -3.78
C GLY A 133 -10.07 9.80 -2.70
N ASN A 134 -10.34 8.66 -2.06
CA ASN A 134 -9.41 8.04 -1.13
C ASN A 134 -8.15 7.57 -1.86
N ALA A 135 -7.05 7.45 -1.11
CA ALA A 135 -5.90 6.68 -1.55
C ALA A 135 -6.35 5.20 -1.72
N PRO A 136 -6.30 4.63 -2.94
CA PRO A 136 -6.70 3.25 -3.16
C PRO A 136 -5.84 2.30 -2.33
N PHE A 137 -6.40 1.14 -2.02
CA PHE A 137 -5.64 0.08 -1.40
C PHE A 137 -5.95 -1.28 -2.00
N TRP A 138 -4.97 -2.17 -1.84
CA TRP A 138 -4.93 -3.48 -2.44
C TRP A 138 -4.69 -4.55 -1.38
N SER A 139 -5.49 -5.62 -1.39
CA SER A 139 -5.36 -6.76 -0.48
C SER A 139 -5.45 -8.10 -1.21
N CYS A 140 -4.74 -9.12 -0.73
CA CYS A 140 -4.80 -10.50 -1.23
C CYS A 140 -5.17 -11.54 -0.17
N ALA A 141 -5.65 -11.09 1.00
CA ALA A 141 -6.17 -11.95 2.07
C ALA A 141 -7.70 -11.98 2.07
#